data_AF-A0A370G8E5-F1
#
_entry.id   AF-A0A370G8E5-F1
#
_cell.length_a   1.000
_cell.length_b   1.000
_cell.length_c   1.000
_cell.angle_alpha   90.00
_cell.angle_beta   90.00
_cell.angle_gamma   90.00
#
_symmetry.space_group_name_H-M   'P 1'
#
loop_
_entity.id
_entity.type
_entity.pdbx_description
1 polymer ?
#
loop_
_entity_poly.entity_id
_entity_poly.type
_entity_poly.pdbx_seq_one_letter_code
_entity_poly.pdbx_strand_id
1 'polypeptide(L)'
;MDSRSLANSSILKSEKKFVQLFGAPEKINIADKPPRLGGKVTPVSTSEFAKQSNMTAWTESIVLESDASHQIKNKFYIGETFSPSSVQKIINQIKINTGKQAICYMNEQVGHGVFALEDMPKGTWVAMYAGYALPVSEQHPIETHNNIYAVAIPGISGNMIGTVNAEKYGNIARFYQHLPQTANQSTSTNDITLDDYQFSGINKHDVAAANLEEVLISYQGYPVAFFRTSRDVKKDEQLGWDYGRKYWPALDIVPCLFDKKGTPINPSLYLPNKVLLRVCENVKRKRHADLFIPLKDFYQDFRNGPIKIDAEKIIFTITQADFDQAFEKYKHSPFIIIDKPSHVEQVALQDQTTSIGSGLKFGFHKEDKSEIIREELNRITGLLGLPKWGYNKAKNIAFLAAEHVESEGVIRDLAAYLESKGLKIKVGHHKETNKPLIYVENADKLLSPSIEYIEEMKPLLNQTLKSLIPNNQRQFGAPPG
;
A
#
# COMPACT_ATOMS: atom_id res chain seq x y z
N MET A 1 9.64 62.78 -14.56
CA MET A 1 9.65 62.09 -13.25
C MET A 1 8.22 61.79 -12.90
N ASP A 2 7.71 60.58 -12.74
CA ASP A 2 8.21 59.24 -13.00
C ASP A 2 6.93 58.40 -13.17
N SER A 3 6.72 57.79 -14.33
CA SER A 3 5.54 56.96 -14.62
C SER A 3 6.01 55.62 -15.19
N ARG A 4 6.54 54.78 -14.30
CA ARG A 4 6.85 53.37 -14.60
C ARG A 4 6.45 52.49 -13.43
N SER A 5 5.23 51.97 -13.51
CA SER A 5 4.81 50.78 -12.80
C SER A 5 3.37 50.50 -13.24
N LEU A 6 3.19 49.80 -14.35
CA LEU A 6 1.97 49.05 -14.73
C LEU A 6 2.21 48.45 -16.12
N ALA A 7 3.06 47.43 -16.17
CA ALA A 7 3.16 46.54 -17.32
C ALA A 7 3.69 45.20 -16.82
N ASN A 8 2.76 44.29 -16.48
CA ASN A 8 2.86 42.83 -16.62
C ASN A 8 1.63 42.18 -15.96
N SER A 9 0.45 42.42 -16.54
CA SER A 9 -0.78 41.71 -16.21
C SER A 9 -1.46 41.23 -17.49
N SER A 10 -0.87 40.24 -18.16
CA SER A 10 -1.55 39.51 -19.24
C SER A 10 -0.80 38.25 -19.64
N ILE A 11 -0.64 37.32 -18.70
CA ILE A 11 -0.46 35.90 -19.04
C ILE A 11 -1.43 35.10 -18.16
N LEU A 12 -2.46 34.59 -18.83
CA LEU A 12 -3.46 33.62 -18.40
C LEU A 12 -3.06 32.80 -17.17
N LYS A 13 -3.76 32.95 -16.04
CA LYS A 13 -3.72 31.99 -14.93
C LYS A 13 -5.13 31.79 -14.42
N SER A 14 -5.71 30.63 -14.69
CA SER A 14 -6.77 30.11 -13.82
C SER A 14 -6.25 30.15 -12.39
N GLU A 15 -6.97 30.82 -11.49
CA GLU A 15 -6.58 30.87 -10.08
C GLU A 15 -6.70 29.46 -9.49
N LYS A 16 -5.55 28.79 -9.30
CA LYS A 16 -5.50 27.50 -8.59
C LYS A 16 -6.10 27.69 -7.19
N LYS A 17 -7.08 26.88 -6.84
CA LYS A 17 -7.76 26.96 -5.55
C LYS A 17 -6.97 26.15 -4.52
N PHE A 18 -6.26 26.84 -3.63
CA PHE A 18 -5.60 26.21 -2.49
C PHE A 18 -6.64 25.88 -1.42
N VAL A 19 -6.74 24.61 -1.04
CA VAL A 19 -7.52 24.21 0.15
C VAL A 19 -6.56 24.19 1.32
N GLN A 20 -6.36 25.35 1.95
CA GLN A 20 -5.43 25.47 3.06
C GLN A 20 -6.00 24.76 4.30
N LEU A 21 -5.41 23.63 4.66
CA LEU A 21 -5.78 22.82 5.81
C LEU A 21 -5.19 23.41 7.09
N PHE A 22 -3.96 23.94 7.03
CA PHE A 22 -3.40 24.89 7.99
C PHE A 22 -2.16 25.63 7.44
N GLY A 23 -1.73 26.68 8.15
CA GLY A 23 -0.56 27.49 7.79
C GLY A 23 0.74 26.68 7.75
N ALA A 24 1.53 26.88 6.71
CA ALA A 24 2.90 26.37 6.67
C ALA A 24 3.72 26.96 7.83
N PRO A 25 4.62 26.18 8.45
CA PRO A 25 5.54 26.75 9.41
C PRO A 25 6.47 27.74 8.71
N GLU A 26 6.88 28.80 9.42
CA GLU A 26 7.82 29.77 8.88
C GLU A 26 9.19 29.13 8.60
N LYS A 27 9.60 28.22 9.48
CA LYS A 27 10.88 27.52 9.44
C LYS A 27 10.71 26.03 9.71
N ILE A 28 11.63 25.25 9.15
CA ILE A 28 11.80 23.81 9.37
C ILE A 28 13.24 23.53 9.74
N ASN A 29 13.49 22.41 10.41
CA ASN A 29 14.85 22.04 10.76
C ASN A 29 15.51 21.29 9.61
N ILE A 30 16.74 21.68 9.27
CA ILE A 30 17.60 21.00 8.31
C ILE A 30 18.86 20.52 9.06
N ALA A 31 19.29 19.30 8.80
CA ALA A 31 20.55 18.75 9.29
C ALA A 31 21.57 18.63 8.15
N ASP A 32 22.83 18.92 8.44
CA ASP A 32 23.94 18.86 7.47
C ASP A 32 24.42 17.42 7.15
N LYS A 33 24.10 16.47 8.02
CA LYS A 33 24.26 15.01 7.87
C LYS A 33 23.29 14.31 8.83
N PRO A 34 23.08 12.98 8.72
CA PRO A 34 22.17 12.28 9.62
C PRO A 34 22.46 12.62 11.10
N PRO A 35 21.47 13.00 11.93
CA PRO A 35 21.70 13.44 13.31
C PRO A 35 22.49 12.43 14.14
N ARG A 36 22.26 11.13 13.92
CA ARG A 36 22.98 10.03 14.59
C ARG A 36 24.47 9.95 14.22
N LEU A 37 24.88 10.63 13.15
CA LEU A 37 26.27 10.81 12.74
C LEU A 37 26.85 12.18 13.21
N GLY A 38 26.18 12.82 14.16
CA GLY A 38 26.57 14.12 14.74
C GLY A 38 26.23 15.30 13.84
N GLY A 39 25.13 15.21 13.09
CA GLY A 39 24.67 16.29 12.22
C GLY A 39 24.20 17.52 13.02
N LYS A 40 24.62 18.70 12.59
CA LYS A 40 24.17 19.96 13.16
C LYS A 40 22.81 20.33 12.57
N VAL A 41 21.85 20.60 13.44
CA VAL A 41 20.50 21.00 13.06
C VAL A 41 20.38 22.51 13.06
N THR A 42 19.89 23.08 11.97
CA THR A 42 19.64 24.53 11.82
C THR A 42 18.24 24.79 11.26
N PRO A 43 17.50 25.76 11.82
CA PRO A 43 16.21 26.15 11.26
C PRO A 43 16.41 26.96 9.97
N VAL A 44 15.71 26.59 8.91
CA VAL A 44 15.72 27.24 7.59
C VAL A 44 14.31 27.65 7.22
N SER A 45 14.14 28.79 6.54
CA SER A 45 12.80 29.20 6.07
C SER A 45 12.22 28.16 5.12
N THR A 46 10.93 27.84 5.25
CA THR A 46 10.24 26.94 4.32
C THR A 46 10.26 27.44 2.87
N SER A 47 10.22 28.76 2.67
CA SER A 47 10.31 29.36 1.33
C SER A 47 11.69 29.21 0.70
N GLU A 48 12.75 29.39 1.49
CA GLU A 48 14.13 29.20 1.05
C GLU A 48 14.39 27.72 0.74
N PHE A 49 13.99 26.83 1.63
CA PHE A 49 14.17 25.40 1.44
C PHE A 49 13.37 24.85 0.24
N ALA A 50 12.14 25.34 0.03
CA ALA A 50 11.35 24.99 -1.15
C ALA A 50 12.10 25.37 -2.44
N LYS A 51 12.69 26.57 -2.50
CA LYS A 51 13.50 27.00 -3.64
C LYS A 51 14.73 26.11 -3.84
N GLN A 52 15.46 25.78 -2.76
CA GLN A 52 16.63 24.88 -2.81
C GLN A 52 16.24 23.46 -3.28
N SER A 53 15.02 23.02 -2.96
CA SER A 53 14.48 21.71 -3.33
C SER A 53 13.76 21.70 -4.68
N ASN A 54 13.88 22.75 -5.50
CA ASN A 54 13.17 22.91 -6.78
C ASN A 54 11.63 22.76 -6.67
N MET A 55 11.07 23.14 -5.52
CA MET A 55 9.64 23.20 -5.29
C MET A 55 9.12 24.60 -5.62
N THR A 56 7.90 24.68 -6.13
CA THR A 56 7.18 25.95 -6.31
C THR A 56 6.84 26.57 -4.96
N ALA A 57 6.36 25.76 -4.00
CA ALA A 57 6.06 26.22 -2.65
C ALA A 57 6.03 25.09 -1.64
N TRP A 58 6.39 25.40 -0.40
CA TRP A 58 6.04 24.58 0.76
C TRP A 58 4.56 24.74 1.10
N THR A 59 3.85 23.65 1.36
CA THR A 59 2.42 23.66 1.72
C THR A 59 2.09 22.53 2.67
N GLU A 60 1.31 22.79 3.71
CA GLU A 60 0.75 21.77 4.62
C GLU A 60 -0.67 21.37 4.18
N SER A 61 -0.91 21.35 2.88
CA SER A 61 -2.26 21.32 2.32
C SER A 61 -2.32 20.72 0.94
N ILE A 62 -3.50 20.21 0.59
CA ILE A 62 -3.79 19.77 -0.76
C ILE A 62 -4.04 20.99 -1.65
N VAL A 63 -3.34 21.02 -2.79
CA VAL A 63 -3.51 21.99 -3.86
C VAL A 63 -4.39 21.35 -4.93
N LEU A 64 -5.45 22.04 -5.36
CA LEU A 64 -6.39 21.54 -6.36
C LEU A 64 -6.60 22.59 -7.45
N GLU A 65 -6.92 22.12 -8.64
CA GLU A 65 -7.61 22.96 -9.64
C GLU A 65 -9.11 22.96 -9.34
N SER A 66 -9.76 24.09 -9.62
CA SER A 66 -11.17 24.37 -9.26
C SER A 66 -12.14 23.26 -9.68
N ASP A 67 -11.89 22.70 -10.84
CA ASP A 67 -12.65 21.73 -11.63
C ASP A 67 -12.30 20.27 -11.27
N ALA A 68 -11.12 20.02 -10.70
CA ALA A 68 -10.70 18.71 -10.21
C ALA A 68 -11.40 18.29 -8.90
N SER A 69 -11.97 19.26 -8.18
CA SER A 69 -12.49 19.07 -6.82
C SER A 69 -13.67 18.10 -6.70
N HIS A 70 -14.54 18.03 -7.72
CA HIS A 70 -15.73 17.18 -7.70
C HIS A 70 -15.44 15.70 -7.98
N GLN A 71 -14.39 15.40 -8.76
CA GLN A 71 -14.09 14.03 -9.17
C GLN A 71 -13.53 13.19 -8.02
N ILE A 72 -12.71 13.80 -7.16
CA ILE A 72 -12.09 13.12 -6.01
C ILE A 72 -13.11 12.92 -4.88
N LYS A 73 -13.98 13.91 -4.61
CA LYS A 73 -14.89 13.92 -3.45
C LYS A 73 -15.91 12.78 -3.39
N ASN A 74 -16.32 12.22 -4.53
CA ASN A 74 -17.47 11.31 -4.60
C ASN A 74 -17.10 9.83 -4.81
N LYS A 75 -15.81 9.49 -4.96
CA LYS A 75 -15.39 8.17 -5.46
C LYS A 75 -14.36 7.43 -4.60
N PHE A 76 -13.92 8.03 -3.49
CA PHE A 76 -12.80 7.50 -2.70
C PHE A 76 -13.24 6.55 -1.59
N TYR A 77 -12.35 5.61 -1.29
CA TYR A 77 -12.48 4.76 -0.11
C TYR A 77 -11.93 5.50 1.11
N ILE A 78 -12.68 5.49 2.21
CA ILE A 78 -12.19 5.98 3.51
C ILE A 78 -11.89 4.73 4.33
N GLY A 79 -10.62 4.54 4.70
CA GLY A 79 -10.24 3.45 5.59
C GLY A 79 -10.80 3.68 6.99
N GLU A 80 -10.29 4.70 7.68
CA GLU A 80 -10.74 5.08 9.02
C GLU A 80 -11.60 6.35 8.98
N THR A 81 -12.77 6.32 9.60
CA THR A 81 -13.65 7.49 9.74
C THR A 81 -13.35 8.23 11.04
N PHE A 82 -12.96 9.49 10.92
CA PHE A 82 -12.68 10.36 12.06
C PHE A 82 -13.74 11.44 12.18
N SER A 83 -14.13 11.77 13.41
CA SER A 83 -14.93 12.96 13.66
C SER A 83 -14.15 14.23 13.29
N PRO A 84 -14.80 15.33 12.89
CA PRO A 84 -14.12 16.60 12.63
C PRO A 84 -13.24 17.07 13.80
N SER A 85 -13.72 16.87 15.04
CA SER A 85 -12.95 17.18 16.25
C SER A 85 -11.71 16.31 16.42
N SER A 86 -11.77 15.04 16.02
CA SER A 86 -10.61 14.14 16.06
C SER A 86 -9.58 14.54 15.01
N VAL A 87 -10.01 14.87 13.78
CA VAL A 87 -9.09 15.35 12.75
C VAL A 87 -8.41 16.66 13.17
N GLN A 88 -9.13 17.57 13.83
CA GLN A 88 -8.52 18.78 14.35
C GLN A 88 -7.44 18.51 15.42
N LYS A 89 -7.64 17.50 16.29
CA LYS A 89 -6.62 17.06 17.25
C LYS A 89 -5.38 16.51 16.55
N ILE A 90 -5.57 15.70 15.50
CA ILE A 90 -4.49 15.16 14.66
C ILE A 90 -3.68 16.31 14.04
N ILE A 91 -4.36 17.27 13.43
CA ILE A 91 -3.73 18.46 12.83
C ILE A 91 -2.93 19.25 13.86
N ASN A 92 -3.47 19.47 15.05
CA ASN A 92 -2.77 20.20 16.11
C ASN A 92 -1.51 19.46 16.57
N GLN A 93 -1.58 18.12 16.68
CA GLN A 93 -0.41 17.32 17.02
C GLN A 93 0.67 17.39 15.93
N ILE A 94 0.28 17.33 14.66
CA ILE A 94 1.21 17.48 13.52
C ILE A 94 1.95 18.81 13.59
N LYS A 95 1.24 19.93 13.83
CA LYS A 95 1.87 21.27 13.97
C LYS A 95 2.93 21.30 15.06
N ILE A 96 2.66 20.68 16.21
CA ILE A 96 3.61 20.58 17.32
C ILE A 96 4.81 19.73 16.89
N ASN A 97 4.56 18.64 16.18
CA ASN A 97 5.58 17.68 15.79
C ASN A 97 6.40 18.06 14.56
N THR A 98 6.03 19.10 13.82
CA THR A 98 6.85 19.64 12.73
C THR A 98 8.22 20.11 13.23
N GLY A 99 8.28 20.74 14.40
CA GLY A 99 9.54 21.21 15.01
C GLY A 99 10.42 20.09 15.58
N LYS A 100 9.93 18.84 15.59
CA LYS A 100 10.59 17.67 16.17
C LYS A 100 11.22 16.75 15.13
N GLN A 101 11.28 17.22 13.90
CA GLN A 101 11.81 16.50 12.75
C GLN A 101 12.87 17.37 12.07
N ALA A 102 13.84 16.74 11.41
CA ALA A 102 14.80 17.43 10.55
C ALA A 102 14.93 16.73 9.20
N ILE A 103 14.98 17.53 8.13
CA ILE A 103 15.33 17.04 6.80
C ILE A 103 16.86 17.03 6.69
N CYS A 104 17.42 15.98 6.12
CA CYS A 104 18.85 15.83 5.91
C CYS A 104 19.12 15.42 4.48
N TYR A 105 20.02 16.11 3.79
CA TYR A 105 20.56 15.59 2.54
C TYR A 105 21.47 14.40 2.85
N MET A 106 21.19 13.24 2.26
CA MET A 106 21.90 11.99 2.55
C MET A 106 23.03 11.78 1.53
N ASN A 107 22.68 11.78 0.23
CA ASN A 107 23.62 11.76 -0.89
C ASN A 107 22.88 11.96 -2.24
N GLU A 108 23.61 11.89 -3.35
CA GLU A 108 23.06 12.00 -4.70
C GLU A 108 22.15 10.83 -5.10
N GLN A 109 22.35 9.64 -4.53
CA GLN A 109 21.60 8.43 -4.88
C GLN A 109 20.16 8.47 -4.37
N VAL A 110 19.96 8.90 -3.12
CA VAL A 110 18.64 8.86 -2.45
C VAL A 110 18.07 10.25 -2.15
N GLY A 111 18.87 11.31 -2.30
CA GLY A 111 18.47 12.67 -2.00
C GLY A 111 18.35 12.92 -0.50
N HIS A 112 17.19 13.39 -0.06
CA HIS A 112 16.95 13.78 1.33
C HIS A 112 16.19 12.71 2.11
N GLY A 113 16.46 12.59 3.41
CA GLY A 113 15.66 11.83 4.36
C GLY A 113 15.17 12.72 5.51
N VAL A 114 14.25 12.20 6.33
CA VAL A 114 13.78 12.88 7.54
C VAL A 114 14.19 12.08 8.77
N PHE A 115 14.53 12.77 9.85
CA PHE A 115 14.99 12.17 11.10
C PHE A 115 14.23 12.78 12.28
N ALA A 116 13.96 11.98 13.31
CA ALA A 116 13.38 12.43 14.55
C ALA A 116 14.43 13.20 15.39
N LEU A 117 14.06 14.33 15.98
CA LEU A 117 14.93 15.11 16.88
C LEU A 117 14.72 14.80 18.37
N GLU A 118 13.69 14.01 18.67
CA GLU A 118 13.33 13.51 20.00
C GLU A 118 12.70 12.13 19.90
N ASP A 119 12.56 11.44 21.03
CA ASP A 119 11.80 10.20 21.10
C ASP A 119 10.31 10.47 20.80
N MET A 120 9.72 9.68 19.91
CA MET A 120 8.30 9.76 19.57
C MET A 120 7.60 8.45 19.94
N PRO A 121 6.65 8.46 20.89
CA PRO A 121 5.86 7.28 21.22
C PRO A 121 5.08 6.75 20.02
N LYS A 122 4.76 5.45 20.00
CA LYS A 122 3.83 4.85 19.04
C LYS A 122 2.50 5.63 18.97
N GLY A 123 1.96 5.80 17.77
CA GLY A 123 0.69 6.50 17.51
C GLY A 123 0.81 8.02 17.42
N THR A 124 2.02 8.57 17.44
CA THR A 124 2.26 10.01 17.33
C THR A 124 2.07 10.47 15.89
N TRP A 125 1.12 11.37 15.64
CA TRP A 125 0.89 11.95 14.31
C TRP A 125 1.98 12.98 13.95
N VAL A 126 2.65 12.80 12.81
CA VAL A 126 3.87 13.57 12.46
C VAL A 126 3.74 14.43 11.21
N ALA A 127 2.92 14.04 10.24
CA ALA A 127 2.67 14.82 9.04
C ALA A 127 1.39 14.38 8.33
N MET A 128 0.87 15.23 7.45
CA MET A 128 0.03 14.77 6.33
C MET A 128 0.89 14.73 5.07
N TYR A 129 0.53 13.93 4.07
CA TYR A 129 1.10 14.04 2.74
C TYR A 129 0.44 15.19 1.99
N ALA A 130 1.14 16.32 1.89
CA ALA A 130 0.65 17.50 1.19
C ALA A 130 1.15 17.53 -0.25
N GLY A 131 0.34 18.08 -1.16
CA GLY A 131 0.75 18.31 -2.53
C GLY A 131 -0.40 18.59 -3.47
N TYR A 132 -0.12 18.51 -4.77
CA TYR A 132 -1.08 18.78 -5.81
C TYR A 132 -1.91 17.53 -6.12
N ALA A 133 -3.20 17.58 -5.78
CA ALA A 133 -4.11 16.47 -6.02
C ALA A 133 -4.62 16.50 -7.47
N LEU A 134 -4.39 15.39 -8.15
CA LEU A 134 -4.73 15.14 -9.54
C LEU A 134 -5.71 13.97 -9.60
N PRO A 135 -6.97 14.15 -10.07
CA PRO A 135 -7.86 13.03 -10.34
C PRO A 135 -7.44 12.30 -11.63
N VAL A 136 -7.72 11.00 -11.69
CA VAL A 136 -7.66 10.28 -12.97
C VAL A 136 -8.85 10.73 -13.81
N SER A 137 -8.58 11.29 -14.99
CA SER A 137 -9.57 11.82 -15.92
C SER A 137 -9.11 11.64 -17.38
N GLU A 138 -9.93 12.06 -18.34
CA GLU A 138 -9.48 12.13 -19.75
C GLU A 138 -8.33 13.13 -19.94
N GLN A 139 -8.29 14.22 -19.17
CA GLN A 139 -7.18 15.19 -19.21
C GLN A 139 -5.93 14.69 -18.50
N HIS A 140 -6.12 13.88 -17.45
CA HIS A 140 -5.05 13.29 -16.65
C HIS A 140 -5.23 11.77 -16.61
N PRO A 141 -4.88 11.07 -17.72
CA PRO A 141 -5.04 9.62 -17.76
C PRO A 141 -4.04 8.96 -16.83
N ILE A 142 -4.32 7.72 -16.43
CA ILE A 142 -3.62 7.02 -15.34
C ILE A 142 -2.09 7.00 -15.49
N GLU A 143 -1.58 7.00 -16.73
CA GLU A 143 -0.15 6.96 -17.03
C GLU A 143 0.56 8.26 -16.65
N THR A 144 -0.16 9.38 -16.57
CA THR A 144 0.39 10.70 -16.18
C THR A 144 0.57 10.86 -14.67
N HIS A 145 0.07 9.90 -13.89
CA HIS A 145 0.16 9.91 -12.43
C HIS A 145 1.46 9.29 -11.89
N ASN A 146 2.27 8.69 -12.77
CA ASN A 146 3.56 8.11 -12.39
C ASN A 146 4.57 9.22 -12.06
N ASN A 147 4.79 9.45 -10.77
CA ASN A 147 5.76 10.42 -10.25
C ASN A 147 6.39 9.89 -8.98
N ILE A 148 7.69 10.12 -8.78
CA ILE A 148 8.42 9.65 -7.59
C ILE A 148 7.88 10.24 -6.28
N TYR A 149 7.16 11.36 -6.35
CA TYR A 149 6.51 12.05 -5.23
C TYR A 149 4.98 11.89 -5.23
N ALA A 150 4.40 10.98 -6.00
CA ALA A 150 2.96 10.75 -6.02
C ALA A 150 2.53 9.68 -5.02
N VAL A 151 1.54 10.01 -4.18
CA VAL A 151 0.80 9.05 -3.36
C VAL A 151 -0.56 8.80 -4.01
N ALA A 152 -0.91 7.53 -4.21
CA ALA A 152 -2.16 7.14 -4.84
C ALA A 152 -3.37 7.43 -3.95
N ILE A 153 -4.45 7.89 -4.57
CA ILE A 153 -5.77 8.02 -3.94
C ILE A 153 -6.58 6.79 -4.36
N PRO A 154 -6.85 5.85 -3.44
CA PRO A 154 -7.64 4.66 -3.76
C PRO A 154 -9.14 4.99 -3.83
N GLY A 155 -9.79 4.44 -4.86
CA GLY A 155 -11.23 4.39 -5.01
C GLY A 155 -11.86 3.25 -4.20
N ILE A 156 -13.19 3.22 -4.17
CA ILE A 156 -13.99 2.21 -3.45
C ILE A 156 -13.73 0.77 -3.94
N SER A 157 -13.33 0.58 -5.19
CA SER A 157 -12.93 -0.73 -5.74
C SER A 157 -11.44 -1.02 -5.61
N GLY A 158 -10.68 -0.18 -4.89
CA GLY A 158 -9.23 -0.30 -4.75
C GLY A 158 -8.44 0.15 -5.98
N ASN A 159 -9.12 0.61 -7.03
CA ASN A 159 -8.48 1.23 -8.19
C ASN A 159 -7.94 2.62 -7.84
N MET A 160 -6.91 3.08 -8.53
CA MET A 160 -6.44 4.47 -8.36
C MET A 160 -7.42 5.43 -9.03
N ILE A 161 -7.96 6.39 -8.28
CA ILE A 161 -8.86 7.43 -8.80
C ILE A 161 -8.18 8.80 -8.88
N GLY A 162 -6.93 8.89 -8.44
CA GLY A 162 -6.11 10.09 -8.47
C GLY A 162 -4.82 9.90 -7.70
N THR A 163 -4.05 10.98 -7.58
CA THR A 163 -2.82 11.03 -6.79
C THR A 163 -2.68 12.37 -6.10
N VAL A 164 -2.02 12.41 -4.95
CA VAL A 164 -1.41 13.64 -4.40
C VAL A 164 0.05 13.66 -4.85
N ASN A 165 0.39 14.54 -5.79
CA ASN A 165 1.74 14.71 -6.30
C ASN A 165 2.47 15.84 -5.55
N ALA A 166 3.52 15.48 -4.80
CA ALA A 166 4.28 16.42 -3.98
C ALA A 166 5.51 17.06 -4.69
N GLU A 167 5.69 16.88 -6.00
CA GLU A 167 6.89 17.33 -6.70
C GLU A 167 7.09 18.85 -6.61
N LYS A 168 6.06 19.62 -6.97
CA LYS A 168 6.11 21.10 -7.01
C LYS A 168 5.53 21.78 -5.77
N TYR A 169 4.59 21.12 -5.11
CA TYR A 169 3.95 21.60 -3.89
C TYR A 169 4.02 20.47 -2.89
N GLY A 170 4.53 20.70 -1.68
CA GLY A 170 4.56 19.65 -0.67
C GLY A 170 5.11 20.14 0.66
N ASN A 171 5.20 19.25 1.63
CA ASN A 171 5.76 19.49 2.96
C ASN A 171 6.85 18.46 3.29
N ILE A 172 7.14 18.28 4.57
CA ILE A 172 8.15 17.36 5.08
C ILE A 172 7.90 15.90 4.66
N ALA A 173 6.65 15.48 4.48
CA ALA A 173 6.30 14.09 4.22
C ALA A 173 6.81 13.56 2.88
N ARG A 174 7.01 14.44 1.89
CA ARG A 174 7.59 14.06 0.57
C ARG A 174 9.05 13.60 0.66
N PHE A 175 9.70 13.82 1.80
CA PHE A 175 11.09 13.46 2.06
C PHE A 175 11.21 12.23 2.98
N TYR A 176 10.09 11.66 3.46
CA TYR A 176 10.12 10.38 4.15
C TYR A 176 10.57 9.31 3.18
N GLN A 177 11.65 8.62 3.51
CA GLN A 177 12.21 7.58 2.65
C GLN A 177 11.40 6.30 2.75
N HIS A 178 11.55 5.46 1.72
CA HIS A 178 11.11 4.08 1.83
C HIS A 178 11.93 3.35 2.89
N LEU A 179 11.25 2.63 3.77
CA LEU A 179 11.82 1.62 4.65
C LEU A 179 10.95 0.36 4.59
N PRO A 180 11.51 -0.85 4.39
CA PRO A 180 10.73 -2.08 4.46
C PRO A 180 10.11 -2.31 5.83
N GLN A 181 9.00 -3.02 5.89
CA GLN A 181 8.39 -3.43 7.14
C GLN A 181 9.13 -4.63 7.78
N THR A 182 8.92 -4.82 9.07
CA THR A 182 9.22 -6.12 9.71
C THR A 182 8.08 -7.11 9.47
N ALA A 183 8.35 -8.41 9.58
CA ALA A 183 7.35 -9.47 9.38
C ALA A 183 6.07 -9.26 10.21
N ASN A 184 6.22 -8.76 11.43
CA ASN A 184 5.13 -8.55 12.38
C ASN A 184 4.32 -7.27 12.13
N GLN A 185 4.83 -6.37 11.28
CA GLN A 185 4.15 -5.13 10.91
C GLN A 185 3.33 -5.27 9.62
N SER A 186 3.70 -6.23 8.76
CA SER A 186 3.01 -6.41 7.48
C SER A 186 1.56 -6.79 7.67
N THR A 187 0.68 -6.04 7.00
CA THR A 187 -0.77 -6.24 7.01
C THR A 187 -1.32 -6.50 5.61
N SER A 188 -0.48 -6.33 4.58
CA SER A 188 -0.90 -6.40 3.18
C SER A 188 0.10 -7.20 2.34
N THR A 189 -0.43 -7.86 1.30
CA THR A 189 0.39 -8.49 0.25
C THR A 189 1.16 -7.46 -0.57
N ASN A 190 0.77 -6.18 -0.51
CA ASN A 190 1.49 -5.08 -1.14
C ASN A 190 2.70 -4.60 -0.33
N ASP A 191 2.88 -5.04 0.92
CA ASP A 191 3.99 -4.58 1.74
C ASP A 191 5.31 -5.22 1.31
N ILE A 192 6.40 -4.45 1.31
CA ILE A 192 7.77 -4.96 1.21
C ILE A 192 8.30 -5.14 2.63
N THR A 193 8.81 -6.34 2.91
CA THR A 193 9.34 -6.70 4.22
C THR A 193 10.82 -6.98 4.17
N LEU A 194 11.49 -6.88 5.31
CA LEU A 194 12.87 -7.35 5.43
C LEU A 194 13.03 -8.88 5.21
N ASP A 195 11.95 -9.67 5.16
CA ASP A 195 12.01 -11.11 4.80
C ASP A 195 12.02 -11.35 3.28
N ASP A 196 11.73 -10.32 2.50
CA ASP A 196 11.88 -10.36 1.05
C ASP A 196 13.34 -10.26 0.62
N TYR A 197 14.25 -10.05 1.56
CA TYR A 197 15.68 -9.97 1.34
C TYR A 197 16.43 -11.04 2.13
N GLN A 198 17.52 -11.52 1.54
CA GLN A 198 18.56 -12.28 2.19
C GLN A 198 19.78 -11.38 2.36
N PHE A 199 20.29 -11.28 3.58
CA PHE A 199 21.43 -10.43 3.91
C PHE A 199 22.72 -11.26 4.04
N SER A 200 23.81 -10.72 3.52
CA SER A 200 25.16 -11.27 3.65
C SER A 200 26.09 -10.18 4.18
N GLY A 201 26.83 -10.45 5.25
CA GLY A 201 27.75 -9.47 5.84
C GLY A 201 27.11 -8.32 6.62
N ILE A 202 25.78 -8.24 6.71
CA ILE A 202 25.06 -7.33 7.60
C ILE A 202 23.99 -8.09 8.39
N ASN A 203 23.81 -7.74 9.66
CA ASN A 203 22.72 -8.28 10.45
C ASN A 203 21.41 -7.60 10.03
N LYS A 204 20.40 -8.39 9.68
CA LYS A 204 19.05 -7.91 9.37
C LYS A 204 18.49 -6.95 10.42
N HIS A 205 18.85 -7.12 11.70
CA HIS A 205 18.42 -6.25 12.78
C HIS A 205 19.07 -4.86 12.76
N ASP A 206 20.15 -4.65 12.00
CA ASP A 206 20.81 -3.35 11.84
C ASP A 206 20.26 -2.55 10.65
N VAL A 207 19.41 -3.18 9.84
CA VAL A 207 18.68 -2.53 8.74
C VAL A 207 17.52 -1.72 9.32
N ALA A 208 17.35 -0.50 8.83
CA ALA A 208 16.22 0.36 9.16
C ALA A 208 14.93 -0.24 8.61
N ALA A 209 13.88 -0.21 9.45
CA ALA A 209 12.55 -0.69 9.11
C ALA A 209 11.52 0.40 9.33
N ALA A 210 10.43 0.34 8.57
CA ALA A 210 9.31 1.27 8.64
C ALA A 210 8.90 1.56 10.08
N ASN A 211 8.83 2.84 10.39
CA ASN A 211 8.42 3.35 11.69
C ASN A 211 7.29 4.37 11.60
N LEU A 212 6.86 4.70 10.38
CA LEU A 212 5.64 5.40 10.06
C LEU A 212 4.65 4.44 9.41
N GLU A 213 3.36 4.64 9.69
CA GLU A 213 2.25 4.04 8.95
C GLU A 213 1.41 5.15 8.30
N GLU A 214 0.93 4.86 7.09
CA GLU A 214 -0.01 5.71 6.37
C GLU A 214 -1.44 5.39 6.83
N VAL A 215 -2.20 6.43 7.13
CA VAL A 215 -3.63 6.35 7.43
C VAL A 215 -4.38 7.31 6.51
N LEU A 216 -5.25 6.76 5.67
CA LEU A 216 -6.08 7.56 4.77
C LEU A 216 -7.31 8.09 5.51
N ILE A 217 -7.38 9.41 5.67
CA ILE A 217 -8.47 10.09 6.39
C ILE A 217 -9.25 10.98 5.42
N SER A 218 -10.58 10.97 5.54
CA SER A 218 -11.43 11.97 4.89
C SER A 218 -11.39 13.28 5.67
N TYR A 219 -10.92 14.34 5.05
CA TYR A 219 -10.92 15.68 5.63
C TYR A 219 -11.45 16.69 4.62
N GLN A 220 -12.48 17.45 5.02
CA GLN A 220 -13.20 18.39 4.14
C GLN A 220 -13.72 17.73 2.84
N GLY A 221 -14.01 16.43 2.90
CA GLY A 221 -14.45 15.62 1.77
C GLY A 221 -13.33 15.12 0.86
N TYR A 222 -12.06 15.34 1.19
CA TYR A 222 -10.93 14.83 0.41
C TYR A 222 -10.21 13.69 1.16
N PRO A 223 -9.79 12.64 0.46
CA PRO A 223 -8.85 11.66 0.99
C PRO A 223 -7.48 12.29 1.15
N VAL A 224 -6.94 12.24 2.36
CA VAL A 224 -5.59 12.73 2.66
C VAL A 224 -4.84 11.64 3.41
N ALA A 225 -3.63 11.35 2.96
CA ALA A 225 -2.72 10.47 3.67
C ALA A 225 -2.15 11.20 4.89
N PHE A 226 -2.30 10.61 6.08
CA PHE A 226 -1.68 11.08 7.31
C PHE A 226 -0.68 10.04 7.80
N PHE A 227 0.41 10.49 8.41
CA PHE A 227 1.43 9.62 8.97
C PHE A 227 1.44 9.70 10.48
N ARG A 228 1.43 8.53 11.12
CA ARG A 228 1.74 8.38 12.54
C ARG A 228 2.80 7.32 12.75
N THR A 229 3.46 7.37 13.91
CA THR A 229 4.47 6.37 14.27
C THR A 229 3.83 5.01 14.51
N SER A 230 4.31 3.96 13.85
CA SER A 230 3.79 2.58 13.99
C SER A 230 4.38 1.82 15.19
N ARG A 231 5.46 2.37 15.75
CA ARG A 231 6.15 1.94 16.98
C ARG A 231 6.79 3.15 17.64
N ASP A 232 7.40 2.93 18.81
CA ASP A 232 8.27 3.95 19.39
C ASP A 232 9.44 4.23 18.44
N VAL A 233 9.71 5.50 18.21
CA VAL A 233 10.83 6.01 17.40
C VAL A 233 11.80 6.69 18.34
N LYS A 234 13.09 6.37 18.20
CA LYS A 234 14.12 7.01 19.01
C LYS A 234 14.59 8.31 18.39
N LYS A 235 15.05 9.22 19.25
CA LYS A 235 15.78 10.40 18.82
C LYS A 235 16.90 10.00 17.84
N ASP A 236 17.08 10.83 16.81
CA ASP A 236 18.04 10.71 15.72
C ASP A 236 17.78 9.53 14.75
N GLU A 237 16.66 8.81 14.91
CA GLU A 237 16.26 7.74 14.00
C GLU A 237 15.67 8.30 12.70
N GLN A 238 15.96 7.66 11.57
CA GLN A 238 15.36 7.99 10.28
C GLN A 238 13.86 7.66 10.28
N LEU A 239 13.05 8.60 9.82
CA LEU A 239 11.61 8.42 9.61
C LEU A 239 11.35 7.93 8.19
N GLY A 240 10.57 6.85 8.09
CA GLY A 240 10.23 6.27 6.80
C GLY A 240 9.10 5.25 6.89
N TRP A 241 8.52 4.96 5.73
CA TRP A 241 7.37 4.09 5.57
C TRP A 241 7.56 3.19 4.36
N ASP A 242 6.71 2.19 4.24
CA ASP A 242 6.75 1.29 3.09
C ASP A 242 5.94 1.85 1.92
N TYR A 243 6.61 2.26 0.85
CA TYR A 243 5.98 2.73 -0.39
C TYR A 243 5.18 1.63 -1.11
N GLY A 244 5.40 0.37 -0.73
CA GLY A 244 4.69 -0.79 -1.25
C GLY A 244 5.23 -1.31 -2.59
N ARG A 245 4.89 -2.56 -2.88
CA ARG A 245 5.36 -3.33 -4.04
C ARG A 245 4.93 -2.74 -5.38
N LYS A 246 3.83 -2.00 -5.44
CA LYS A 246 3.35 -1.38 -6.69
C LYS A 246 4.17 -0.16 -7.11
N TYR A 247 4.76 0.57 -6.16
CA TYR A 247 5.50 1.82 -6.43
C TYR A 247 6.73 1.58 -7.32
N TRP A 248 7.57 0.64 -6.91
CA TRP A 248 8.87 0.40 -7.55
C TRP A 248 8.81 -0.05 -9.02
N PRO A 249 8.01 -1.07 -9.40
CA PRO A 249 7.90 -1.48 -10.80
C PRO A 249 7.15 -0.47 -11.66
N ALA A 250 6.30 0.39 -11.09
CA ALA A 250 5.65 1.47 -11.82
C ALA A 250 6.65 2.54 -12.25
N LEU A 251 7.69 2.79 -11.45
CA LEU A 251 8.73 3.77 -11.73
C LEU A 251 10.01 3.19 -12.34
N ASP A 252 10.14 1.85 -12.37
CA ASP A 252 11.36 1.15 -12.77
C ASP A 252 12.60 1.54 -11.94
N ILE A 253 12.41 1.68 -10.62
CA ILE A 253 13.47 2.09 -9.67
C ILE A 253 13.68 0.97 -8.67
N VAL A 254 14.96 0.66 -8.37
CA VAL A 254 15.31 -0.32 -7.34
C VAL A 254 15.33 0.35 -5.96
N PRO A 255 14.67 -0.22 -4.93
CA PRO A 255 14.69 0.34 -3.59
C PRO A 255 16.11 0.33 -3.00
N CYS A 256 16.47 1.43 -2.35
CA CYS A 256 17.67 1.52 -1.51
C CYS A 256 17.32 1.10 -0.08
N LEU A 257 18.15 0.27 0.54
CA LEU A 257 18.03 -0.07 1.97
C LEU A 257 18.96 0.81 2.79
N PHE A 258 18.57 1.10 4.03
CA PHE A 258 19.34 1.94 4.95
C PHE A 258 19.68 1.17 6.22
N ASP A 259 20.81 1.48 6.84
CA ASP A 259 21.09 1.07 8.21
C ASP A 259 20.31 1.95 9.21
N LYS A 260 20.28 1.56 10.49
CA LYS A 260 19.63 2.33 11.56
C LYS A 260 20.25 3.72 11.84
N LYS A 261 21.34 4.09 11.17
CA LYS A 261 21.93 5.44 11.23
C LYS A 261 21.50 6.31 10.05
N GLY A 262 20.72 5.77 9.11
CA GLY A 262 20.33 6.43 7.89
C GLY A 262 21.44 6.43 6.84
N THR A 263 22.33 5.44 6.85
CA THR A 263 23.35 5.26 5.81
C THR A 263 22.83 4.25 4.78
N PRO A 264 22.86 4.56 3.46
CA PRO A 264 22.59 3.56 2.43
C PRO A 264 23.46 2.31 2.58
N ILE A 265 22.83 1.14 2.53
CA ILE A 265 23.52 -0.15 2.59
C ILE A 265 24.04 -0.50 1.20
N ASN A 266 25.27 -0.97 1.13
CA ASN A 266 25.86 -1.45 -0.13
C ASN A 266 25.00 -2.61 -0.69
N PRO A 267 24.48 -2.51 -1.93
CA PRO A 267 23.63 -3.55 -2.53
C PRO A 267 24.26 -4.94 -2.58
N SER A 268 25.58 -5.06 -2.64
CA SER A 268 26.27 -6.37 -2.59
C SER A 268 26.05 -7.14 -1.29
N LEU A 269 25.57 -6.48 -0.23
CA LEU A 269 25.29 -7.10 1.06
C LEU A 269 23.88 -7.70 1.15
N TYR A 270 23.05 -7.57 0.11
CA TYR A 270 21.72 -8.17 0.11
C TYR A 270 21.25 -8.60 -1.28
N LEU A 271 20.45 -9.66 -1.31
CA LEU A 271 19.77 -10.18 -2.49
C LEU A 271 18.29 -10.36 -2.16
N PRO A 272 17.39 -10.33 -3.14
CA PRO A 272 16.00 -10.67 -2.89
C PRO A 272 15.86 -12.17 -2.59
N ASN A 273 15.07 -12.47 -1.57
CA ASN A 273 14.61 -13.80 -1.20
C ASN A 273 13.21 -14.07 -1.80
N LYS A 274 12.37 -13.03 -1.93
CA LYS A 274 11.07 -13.07 -2.61
C LYS A 274 11.00 -11.95 -3.62
N VAL A 275 10.44 -12.23 -4.80
CA VAL A 275 10.37 -11.24 -5.89
C VAL A 275 8.96 -11.16 -6.46
N LEU A 276 8.53 -9.93 -6.73
CA LEU A 276 7.41 -9.64 -7.63
C LEU A 276 7.93 -9.68 -9.07
N LEU A 277 7.66 -10.77 -9.79
CA LEU A 277 7.90 -10.84 -11.22
C LEU A 277 6.73 -10.18 -11.97
N ARG A 278 7.01 -9.04 -12.60
CA ARG A 278 6.11 -8.38 -13.55
C ARG A 278 6.49 -8.76 -14.97
N VAL A 279 5.55 -9.33 -15.71
CA VAL A 279 5.75 -9.72 -17.11
C VAL A 279 4.85 -8.88 -17.97
N CYS A 280 5.46 -8.07 -18.83
CA CYS A 280 4.74 -7.15 -19.69
C CYS A 280 4.66 -7.70 -21.10
N GLU A 281 3.55 -7.41 -21.78
CA GLU A 281 3.41 -7.71 -23.21
C GLU A 281 4.46 -7.01 -24.07
N ASN A 282 4.79 -5.78 -23.70
CA ASN A 282 5.76 -4.95 -24.39
C ASN A 282 6.27 -3.84 -23.46
N VAL A 283 7.27 -3.11 -23.94
CA VAL A 283 7.95 -2.01 -23.24
C VAL A 283 7.02 -0.86 -22.82
N LYS A 284 5.81 -0.74 -23.41
CA LYS A 284 4.82 0.25 -22.96
C LYS A 284 4.06 -0.19 -21.70
N ARG A 285 4.27 -1.42 -21.23
CA ARG A 285 3.76 -2.01 -19.96
C ARG A 285 2.24 -1.89 -19.74
N LYS A 286 1.46 -1.69 -20.81
CA LYS A 286 -0.01 -1.50 -20.75
C LYS A 286 -0.75 -2.73 -20.22
N ARG A 287 -0.28 -3.92 -20.60
CA ARG A 287 -0.79 -5.21 -20.13
C ARG A 287 0.35 -5.97 -19.49
N HIS A 288 0.12 -6.45 -18.27
CA HIS A 288 1.09 -7.21 -17.52
C HIS A 288 0.44 -8.23 -16.60
N ALA A 289 1.21 -9.25 -16.23
CA ALA A 289 0.91 -10.13 -15.13
C ALA A 289 1.94 -9.95 -14.03
N ASP A 290 1.49 -10.08 -12.79
CA ASP A 290 2.31 -9.96 -11.59
C ASP A 290 2.27 -11.29 -10.85
N LEU A 291 3.44 -11.86 -10.57
CA LEU A 291 3.61 -13.07 -9.79
C LEU A 291 4.54 -12.80 -8.61
N PHE A 292 4.11 -13.14 -7.39
CA PHE A 292 4.91 -12.95 -6.19
C PHE A 292 5.23 -14.28 -5.53
N ILE A 293 6.46 -14.76 -5.69
CA ILE A 293 6.92 -16.04 -5.11
C ILE A 293 8.39 -15.94 -4.64
N PRO A 294 8.87 -16.88 -3.80
CA PRO A 294 10.28 -17.00 -3.45
C PRO A 294 11.19 -17.16 -4.68
N LEU A 295 12.36 -16.52 -4.66
CA LEU A 295 13.29 -16.53 -5.79
C LEU A 295 13.77 -17.96 -6.14
N LYS A 296 13.96 -18.81 -5.12
CA LYS A 296 14.38 -20.20 -5.29
C LYS A 296 13.36 -21.03 -6.08
N ASP A 297 12.07 -20.69 -5.98
CA ASP A 297 10.98 -21.46 -6.57
C ASP A 297 10.95 -21.21 -8.09
N PHE A 298 11.26 -19.99 -8.56
CA PHE A 298 11.49 -19.71 -9.99
C PHE A 298 12.56 -20.61 -10.61
N TYR A 299 13.72 -20.72 -9.97
CA TYR A 299 14.80 -21.57 -10.47
C TYR A 299 14.45 -23.05 -10.45
N GLN A 300 13.59 -23.49 -9.51
CA GLN A 300 13.07 -24.84 -9.50
C GLN A 300 12.09 -25.07 -10.66
N ASP A 301 11.19 -24.13 -10.92
CA ASP A 301 10.21 -24.21 -12.00
C ASP A 301 10.88 -24.25 -13.36
N PHE A 302 11.94 -23.46 -13.59
CA PHE A 302 12.70 -23.49 -14.83
C PHE A 302 13.36 -24.84 -15.14
N ARG A 303 13.63 -25.68 -14.12
CA ARG A 303 14.12 -27.05 -14.36
C ARG A 303 13.08 -27.95 -15.02
N ASN A 304 11.80 -27.60 -14.90
CA ASN A 304 10.69 -28.31 -15.52
C ASN A 304 10.33 -27.75 -16.91
N GLY A 305 11.01 -26.70 -17.37
CA GLY A 305 10.79 -26.02 -18.63
C GLY A 305 10.36 -24.56 -18.48
N PRO A 306 9.96 -23.90 -19.58
CA PRO A 306 9.49 -22.52 -19.54
C PRO A 306 8.25 -22.34 -18.65
N ILE A 307 8.21 -21.24 -17.91
CA ILE A 307 7.06 -20.87 -17.07
C ILE A 307 5.99 -20.23 -17.95
N LYS A 308 4.75 -20.70 -17.83
CA LYS A 308 3.58 -20.10 -18.50
C LYS A 308 2.75 -19.33 -17.50
N ILE A 309 2.48 -18.06 -17.79
CA ILE A 309 1.63 -17.19 -16.97
C ILE A 309 0.40 -16.80 -17.79
N ASP A 310 -0.76 -17.22 -17.32
CA ASP A 310 -2.06 -16.83 -17.89
C ASP A 310 -2.48 -15.47 -17.34
N ALA A 311 -2.70 -14.52 -18.26
CA ALA A 311 -3.08 -13.14 -17.99
C ALA A 311 -4.30 -12.77 -18.84
N GLU A 312 -5.44 -13.37 -18.48
CA GLU A 312 -6.76 -13.23 -19.12
C GLU A 312 -6.80 -13.72 -20.58
N LYS A 313 -6.35 -12.88 -21.50
CA LYS A 313 -6.39 -13.10 -22.96
C LYS A 313 -4.99 -13.28 -23.54
N ILE A 314 -3.99 -13.34 -22.66
CA ILE A 314 -2.60 -13.45 -23.04
C ILE A 314 -1.96 -14.55 -22.21
N ILE A 315 -1.23 -15.44 -22.86
CA ILE A 315 -0.33 -16.36 -22.18
C ILE A 315 1.09 -15.87 -22.41
N PHE A 316 1.80 -15.56 -21.32
CA PHE A 316 3.23 -15.29 -21.35
C PHE A 316 3.99 -16.59 -21.17
N THR A 317 4.96 -16.86 -22.03
CA THR A 317 5.93 -17.94 -21.81
C THR A 317 7.30 -17.34 -21.54
N ILE A 318 7.86 -17.68 -20.39
CA ILE A 318 9.09 -17.12 -19.86
C ILE A 318 10.12 -18.25 -19.80
N THR A 319 11.25 -18.04 -20.46
CA THR A 319 12.39 -18.95 -20.36
C THR A 319 13.28 -18.55 -19.19
N GLN A 320 14.14 -19.47 -18.75
CA GLN A 320 15.15 -19.14 -17.75
C GLN A 320 16.07 -18.00 -18.23
N ALA A 321 16.38 -17.95 -19.54
CA ALA A 321 17.20 -16.89 -20.12
C ALA A 321 16.53 -15.52 -20.02
N ASP A 322 15.21 -15.42 -20.28
CA ASP A 322 14.45 -14.18 -20.09
C ASP A 322 14.55 -13.70 -18.64
N PHE A 323 14.40 -14.63 -17.69
CA PHE A 323 14.46 -14.34 -16.27
C PHE A 323 15.86 -13.92 -15.83
N ASP A 324 16.91 -14.66 -16.17
CA ASP A 324 18.29 -14.37 -15.77
C ASP A 324 18.75 -13.01 -16.35
N GLN A 325 18.35 -12.69 -17.58
CA GLN A 325 18.62 -11.37 -18.18
C GLN A 325 17.94 -10.24 -17.39
N ALA A 326 16.67 -10.41 -17.04
CA ALA A 326 15.95 -9.41 -16.25
C ALA A 326 16.49 -9.33 -14.82
N PHE A 327 16.79 -10.47 -14.19
CA PHE A 327 17.29 -10.55 -12.83
C PHE A 327 18.60 -9.78 -12.65
N GLU A 328 19.52 -9.82 -13.60
CA GLU A 328 20.77 -9.07 -13.46
C GLU A 328 20.54 -7.55 -13.40
N LYS A 329 19.52 -7.02 -14.11
CA LYS A 329 19.10 -5.60 -14.00
C LYS A 329 18.51 -5.29 -12.62
N TYR A 330 17.81 -6.25 -12.00
CA TYR A 330 17.05 -6.08 -10.77
C TYR A 330 17.60 -6.87 -9.58
N LYS A 331 18.89 -7.21 -9.61
CA LYS A 331 19.53 -8.19 -8.71
C LYS A 331 19.38 -7.90 -7.22
N HIS A 332 19.14 -6.64 -6.87
CA HIS A 332 19.02 -6.17 -5.49
C HIS A 332 17.59 -5.70 -5.16
N SER A 333 16.63 -6.07 -5.99
CA SER A 333 15.26 -5.58 -5.94
C SER A 333 14.29 -6.68 -5.53
N PRO A 334 13.26 -6.40 -4.72
CA PRO A 334 12.17 -7.33 -4.43
C PRO A 334 11.16 -7.42 -5.58
N PHE A 335 11.51 -6.94 -6.77
CA PHE A 335 10.73 -7.07 -8.00
C PHE A 335 11.65 -7.24 -9.21
N ILE A 336 11.13 -7.87 -10.26
CA ILE A 336 11.80 -8.09 -11.55
C ILE A 336 10.80 -7.73 -12.65
N ILE A 337 11.24 -7.02 -13.70
CA ILE A 337 10.38 -6.72 -14.85
C ILE A 337 10.92 -7.40 -16.11
N ILE A 338 10.08 -8.18 -16.77
CA ILE A 338 10.33 -8.74 -18.10
C ILE A 338 9.48 -7.96 -19.10
N ASP A 339 10.09 -7.01 -19.81
CA ASP A 339 9.41 -6.14 -20.77
C ASP A 339 9.05 -6.83 -22.10
N LYS A 340 9.74 -7.92 -22.42
CA LYS A 340 9.59 -8.68 -23.66
C LYS A 340 9.91 -10.15 -23.41
N PRO A 341 8.96 -10.96 -22.94
CA PRO A 341 9.18 -12.39 -22.78
C PRO A 341 9.39 -13.06 -24.14
N SER A 342 10.05 -14.22 -24.15
CA SER A 342 10.38 -14.96 -25.38
C SER A 342 9.15 -15.29 -26.24
N HIS A 343 7.98 -15.51 -25.62
CA HIS A 343 6.75 -15.76 -26.36
C HIS A 343 5.52 -15.19 -25.65
N VAL A 344 4.64 -14.58 -26.45
CA VAL A 344 3.36 -13.99 -26.04
C VAL A 344 2.29 -14.53 -26.99
N GLU A 345 1.33 -15.26 -26.46
CA GLU A 345 0.22 -15.84 -27.21
C GLU A 345 -1.09 -15.10 -26.86
N GLN A 346 -1.84 -14.65 -27.87
CA GLN A 346 -3.19 -14.11 -27.66
C GLN A 346 -4.19 -15.26 -27.70
N VAL A 347 -5.01 -15.40 -26.67
CA VAL A 347 -6.04 -16.43 -26.59
C VAL A 347 -7.32 -15.90 -27.24
N ALA A 348 -7.76 -16.52 -28.34
CA ALA A 348 -9.01 -16.16 -29.01
C ALA A 348 -10.22 -16.51 -28.14
N LEU A 349 -11.21 -15.62 -28.08
CA LEU A 349 -12.45 -15.77 -27.28
C LEU A 349 -13.33 -16.98 -27.65
N GLN A 350 -13.02 -17.71 -28.73
CA GLN A 350 -13.90 -18.74 -29.28
C GLN A 350 -13.72 -20.16 -28.71
N ASP A 351 -12.69 -20.44 -27.91
CA ASP A 351 -12.43 -21.78 -27.34
C ASP A 351 -12.72 -21.90 -25.83
N GLN A 352 -13.54 -21.00 -25.28
CA GLN A 352 -13.91 -21.03 -23.86
C GLN A 352 -15.04 -22.01 -23.50
N THR A 353 -15.48 -22.88 -24.42
CA THR A 353 -16.46 -23.93 -24.07
C THR A 353 -15.84 -25.17 -23.43
N THR A 354 -14.51 -25.28 -23.33
CA THR A 354 -13.86 -26.37 -22.56
C THR A 354 -12.59 -25.99 -21.78
N SER A 355 -12.22 -24.71 -21.66
CA SER A 355 -11.03 -24.30 -20.89
C SER A 355 -11.35 -23.30 -19.76
N ILE A 356 -11.50 -23.89 -18.58
CA ILE A 356 -11.39 -23.38 -17.20
C ILE A 356 -10.70 -22.01 -17.03
N GLY A 357 -11.48 -21.01 -16.58
CA GLY A 357 -11.20 -20.09 -15.45
C GLY A 357 -10.04 -19.11 -15.54
N SER A 358 -10.32 -17.82 -15.27
CA SER A 358 -9.39 -16.72 -14.99
C SER A 358 -8.62 -16.86 -13.65
N GLY A 359 -8.15 -18.07 -13.36
CA GLY A 359 -7.19 -18.35 -12.31
C GLY A 359 -5.88 -18.80 -12.95
N LEU A 360 -4.78 -18.16 -12.57
CA LEU A 360 -3.40 -18.56 -12.88
C LEU A 360 -3.26 -20.09 -12.91
N LYS A 361 -3.19 -20.68 -14.11
CA LYS A 361 -2.77 -22.08 -14.24
C LYS A 361 -1.25 -22.14 -14.22
N PHE A 362 -0.69 -22.08 -13.02
CA PHE A 362 0.63 -22.65 -12.81
C PHE A 362 0.59 -24.13 -13.17
N GLY A 363 1.67 -24.62 -13.78
CA GLY A 363 1.91 -26.05 -13.90
C GLY A 363 2.11 -26.63 -12.51
N PHE A 364 1.03 -26.95 -11.81
CA PHE A 364 1.07 -27.55 -10.48
C PHE A 364 1.70 -28.94 -10.56
N HIS A 365 2.93 -29.09 -10.07
CA HIS A 365 3.32 -30.34 -9.44
C HIS A 365 2.89 -30.30 -7.96
N LYS A 366 1.69 -30.84 -7.71
CA LYS A 366 1.14 -31.23 -6.40
C LYS A 366 1.31 -30.19 -5.28
N GLU A 367 0.78 -28.99 -5.48
CA GLU A 367 0.27 -28.28 -4.31
C GLU A 367 -0.87 -29.10 -3.71
N ASP A 368 -0.82 -29.24 -2.40
CA ASP A 368 -1.83 -29.96 -1.65
C ASP A 368 -3.15 -29.24 -1.85
N LYS A 369 -4.13 -29.91 -2.47
CA LYS A 369 -5.47 -29.39 -2.74
C LYS A 369 -6.09 -28.69 -1.53
N SER A 370 -5.74 -29.11 -0.32
CA SER A 370 -6.18 -28.48 0.94
C SER A 370 -5.57 -27.11 1.23
N GLU A 371 -4.37 -26.82 0.75
CA GLU A 371 -3.70 -25.53 0.92
C GLU A 371 -4.31 -24.46 0.03
N ILE A 372 -4.50 -24.76 -1.26
CA ILE A 372 -5.18 -23.88 -2.21
C ILE A 372 -6.60 -23.51 -1.73
N ILE A 373 -7.37 -24.50 -1.27
CA ILE A 373 -8.72 -24.27 -0.73
C ILE A 373 -8.69 -23.36 0.50
N ARG A 374 -7.70 -23.54 1.40
CA ARG A 374 -7.55 -22.70 2.60
C ARG A 374 -7.15 -21.28 2.23
N GLU A 375 -6.21 -21.10 1.31
CA GLU A 375 -5.77 -19.76 0.88
C GLU A 375 -6.90 -18.98 0.22
N GLU A 376 -7.70 -19.62 -0.63
CA GLU A 376 -8.83 -18.97 -1.28
C GLU A 376 -9.93 -18.60 -0.27
N LEU A 377 -10.25 -19.48 0.68
CA LEU A 377 -11.17 -19.16 1.77
C LEU A 377 -10.64 -18.07 2.70
N ASN A 378 -9.33 -18.07 3.01
CA ASN A 378 -8.66 -17.02 3.77
C ASN A 378 -8.71 -15.68 3.01
N ARG A 379 -8.61 -15.68 1.68
CA ARG A 379 -8.73 -14.48 0.85
C ARG A 379 -10.16 -13.92 0.90
N ILE A 380 -11.17 -14.78 0.79
CA ILE A 380 -12.59 -14.40 0.89
C ILE A 380 -12.90 -13.77 2.26
N THR A 381 -12.34 -14.35 3.33
CA THR A 381 -12.66 -13.98 4.72
C THR A 381 -11.67 -13.00 5.34
N GLY A 382 -10.50 -12.78 4.74
CA GLY A 382 -9.47 -11.87 5.24
C GLY A 382 -9.92 -10.42 5.27
N LEU A 383 -10.78 -10.02 4.32
CA LEU A 383 -11.43 -8.70 4.29
C LEU A 383 -12.40 -8.48 5.47
N LEU A 384 -12.80 -9.54 6.16
CA LEU A 384 -13.69 -9.51 7.31
C LEU A 384 -12.95 -9.59 8.65
N GLY A 385 -11.61 -9.61 8.64
CA GLY A 385 -10.81 -9.81 9.86
C GLY A 385 -11.01 -11.16 10.54
N LEU A 386 -11.53 -12.15 9.79
CA LEU A 386 -11.82 -13.48 10.30
C LEU A 386 -10.54 -14.34 10.43
N PRO A 387 -10.53 -15.33 11.34
CA PRO A 387 -9.37 -16.20 11.52
C PRO A 387 -9.09 -17.09 10.30
N LYS A 388 -7.95 -17.78 10.32
CA LYS A 388 -7.57 -18.69 9.23
C LYS A 388 -8.47 -19.94 9.20
N TRP A 389 -8.81 -20.39 7.99
CA TRP A 389 -9.55 -21.63 7.76
C TRP A 389 -8.70 -22.86 8.03
N GLY A 390 -9.29 -23.84 8.70
CA GLY A 390 -8.80 -25.22 8.79
C GLY A 390 -9.34 -26.08 7.65
N TYR A 391 -8.72 -27.23 7.41
CA TYR A 391 -9.17 -28.18 6.39
C TYR A 391 -8.96 -29.63 6.80
N ASN A 392 -10.00 -30.45 6.67
CA ASN A 392 -9.97 -31.89 6.89
C ASN A 392 -9.97 -32.63 5.54
N LYS A 393 -8.81 -33.16 5.15
CA LYS A 393 -8.62 -33.89 3.89
C LYS A 393 -9.48 -35.14 3.75
N ALA A 394 -9.58 -35.93 4.82
CA ALA A 394 -10.30 -37.20 4.79
C ALA A 394 -11.81 -37.01 4.53
N LYS A 395 -12.35 -35.86 4.95
CA LYS A 395 -13.77 -35.52 4.78
C LYS A 395 -14.03 -34.50 3.66
N ASN A 396 -12.99 -33.92 3.07
CA ASN A 396 -13.06 -32.81 2.12
C ASN A 396 -13.92 -31.64 2.67
N ILE A 397 -13.61 -31.23 3.89
CA ILE A 397 -14.33 -30.17 4.61
C ILE A 397 -13.35 -29.07 5.03
N ALA A 398 -13.62 -27.84 4.60
CA ALA A 398 -12.99 -26.66 5.20
C ALA A 398 -13.83 -26.19 6.39
N PHE A 399 -13.20 -25.67 7.44
CA PHE A 399 -13.92 -25.15 8.60
C PHE A 399 -13.28 -23.86 9.13
N LEU A 400 -14.12 -22.97 9.64
CA LEU A 400 -13.70 -21.75 10.32
C LEU A 400 -14.24 -21.79 11.74
N ALA A 401 -13.32 -21.76 12.71
CA ALA A 401 -13.68 -21.70 14.11
C ALA A 401 -13.83 -20.24 14.56
N ALA A 402 -14.98 -19.89 15.15
CA ALA A 402 -15.27 -18.56 15.67
C ALA A 402 -14.52 -18.26 16.98
N GLU A 403 -13.23 -18.57 17.08
CA GLU A 403 -12.46 -18.26 18.28
C GLU A 403 -12.32 -16.74 18.49
N HIS A 404 -12.47 -15.97 17.41
CA HIS A 404 -12.34 -14.51 17.34
C HIS A 404 -13.53 -13.80 16.66
N VAL A 405 -14.66 -14.48 16.46
CA VAL A 405 -15.84 -13.90 15.80
C VAL A 405 -16.90 -13.64 16.86
N GLU A 406 -17.15 -12.38 17.20
CA GLU A 406 -17.99 -12.01 18.34
C GLU A 406 -19.50 -12.15 18.09
N SER A 407 -19.96 -12.46 16.87
CA SER A 407 -21.40 -12.59 16.59
C SER A 407 -21.78 -13.75 15.67
N GLU A 408 -22.83 -14.48 16.05
CA GLU A 408 -23.50 -15.48 15.20
C GLU A 408 -24.01 -14.89 13.88
N GLY A 409 -24.29 -13.57 13.85
CA GLY A 409 -24.71 -12.85 12.66
C GLY A 409 -23.66 -12.91 11.55
N VAL A 410 -22.38 -12.71 11.87
CA VAL A 410 -21.30 -12.76 10.88
C VAL A 410 -21.16 -14.15 10.27
N ILE A 411 -21.32 -15.21 11.07
CA ILE A 411 -21.24 -16.60 10.60
C ILE A 411 -22.42 -16.93 9.68
N ARG A 412 -23.62 -16.48 10.03
CA ARG A 412 -24.82 -16.68 9.20
C ARG A 412 -24.71 -15.95 7.86
N ASP A 413 -24.24 -14.71 7.87
CA ASP A 413 -24.12 -13.90 6.65
C ASP A 413 -23.02 -14.44 5.73
N LEU A 414 -21.89 -14.89 6.32
CA LEU A 414 -20.85 -15.60 5.60
C LEU A 414 -21.36 -16.92 4.99
N ALA A 415 -22.16 -17.69 5.75
CA ALA A 415 -22.77 -18.91 5.24
C ALA A 415 -23.68 -18.64 4.04
N ALA A 416 -24.59 -17.66 4.16
CA ALA A 416 -25.48 -17.28 3.06
C ALA A 416 -24.73 -16.82 1.81
N TYR A 417 -23.60 -16.10 1.97
CA TYR A 417 -22.74 -15.72 0.86
C TYR A 417 -22.08 -16.92 0.19
N LEU A 418 -21.48 -17.83 0.96
CA LEU A 418 -20.81 -18.98 0.38
C LEU A 418 -21.82 -19.93 -0.30
N GLU A 419 -23.05 -20.05 0.24
CA GLU A 419 -24.16 -20.75 -0.40
C GLU A 419 -24.59 -20.10 -1.72
N SER A 420 -24.64 -18.76 -1.78
CA SER A 420 -24.98 -18.04 -3.03
C SER A 420 -23.93 -18.25 -4.13
N LYS A 421 -22.70 -18.61 -3.77
CA LYS A 421 -21.64 -19.03 -4.69
C LYS A 421 -21.65 -20.53 -5.01
N GLY A 422 -22.72 -21.23 -4.66
CA GLY A 422 -22.94 -22.65 -4.99
C GLY A 422 -22.18 -23.62 -4.09
N LEU A 423 -21.61 -23.15 -2.98
CA LEU A 423 -20.97 -24.01 -2.00
C LEU A 423 -22.00 -24.58 -1.03
N LYS A 424 -21.76 -25.79 -0.56
CA LYS A 424 -22.66 -26.43 0.40
C LYS A 424 -22.15 -26.15 1.81
N ILE A 425 -22.90 -25.36 2.56
CA ILE A 425 -22.48 -24.88 3.88
C ILE A 425 -23.25 -25.60 4.99
N LYS A 426 -22.57 -25.84 6.11
CA LYS A 426 -23.20 -26.22 7.37
C LYS A 426 -22.74 -25.27 8.46
N VAL A 427 -23.70 -24.65 9.15
CA VAL A 427 -23.45 -23.88 10.37
C VAL A 427 -23.76 -24.77 11.56
N GLY A 428 -22.94 -24.68 12.61
CA GLY A 428 -23.16 -25.39 13.87
C GLY A 428 -22.34 -24.79 14.99
N HIS A 429 -22.14 -25.55 16.06
CA HIS A 429 -21.35 -25.12 17.20
C HIS A 429 -20.28 -26.16 17.55
N HIS A 430 -19.13 -25.69 18.01
CA HIS A 430 -18.08 -26.56 18.52
C HIS A 430 -18.58 -27.23 19.80
N LYS A 431 -18.56 -28.57 19.85
CA LYS A 431 -19.20 -29.35 20.93
C LYS A 431 -18.69 -28.99 22.33
N GLU A 432 -17.42 -28.64 22.46
CA GLU A 432 -16.79 -28.37 23.77
C GLU A 432 -16.85 -26.90 24.17
N THR A 433 -16.82 -25.98 23.21
CA THR A 433 -16.71 -24.54 23.49
C THR A 433 -18.01 -23.79 23.23
N ASN A 434 -19.00 -24.47 22.64
CA ASN A 434 -20.26 -23.91 22.15
C ASN A 434 -20.08 -22.69 21.24
N LYS A 435 -18.90 -22.53 20.62
CA LYS A 435 -18.62 -21.42 19.70
C LYS A 435 -19.17 -21.72 18.31
N PRO A 436 -19.66 -20.73 17.56
CA PRO A 436 -20.13 -20.92 16.20
C PRO A 436 -19.05 -21.52 15.29
N LEU A 437 -19.47 -22.40 14.39
CA LEU A 437 -18.65 -23.06 13.37
C LEU A 437 -19.35 -22.97 12.03
N ILE A 438 -18.57 -22.75 10.99
CA ILE A 438 -19.02 -22.90 9.61
C ILE A 438 -18.15 -23.96 8.93
N TYR A 439 -18.81 -24.87 8.23
CA TYR A 439 -18.19 -25.93 7.45
C TYR A 439 -18.57 -25.76 5.98
N VAL A 440 -17.57 -25.85 5.11
CA VAL A 440 -17.77 -25.90 3.66
C VAL A 440 -17.61 -27.36 3.23
N GLU A 441 -18.72 -28.00 2.86
CA GLU A 441 -18.72 -29.35 2.30
C GLU A 441 -18.36 -29.30 0.81
N ASN A 442 -17.59 -30.30 0.34
CA ASN A 442 -17.09 -30.32 -1.03
C ASN A 442 -16.35 -29.02 -1.39
N ALA A 443 -15.49 -28.56 -0.48
CA ALA A 443 -14.79 -27.30 -0.60
C ALA A 443 -13.88 -27.25 -1.84
N ASP A 444 -13.60 -28.39 -2.47
CA ASP A 444 -12.93 -28.44 -3.77
C ASP A 444 -13.74 -27.85 -4.93
N LYS A 445 -15.04 -27.65 -4.76
CA LYS A 445 -15.85 -26.88 -5.72
C LYS A 445 -15.47 -25.40 -5.76
N LEU A 446 -14.72 -24.87 -4.77
CA LEU A 446 -14.09 -23.55 -4.86
C LEU A 446 -13.10 -23.45 -6.01
N LEU A 447 -12.55 -24.57 -6.47
CA LEU A 447 -11.62 -24.63 -7.59
C LEU A 447 -12.35 -24.65 -8.95
N SER A 448 -13.70 -24.57 -8.95
CA SER A 448 -14.51 -24.49 -10.16
C SER A 448 -14.56 -23.04 -10.68
N PRO A 449 -14.45 -22.81 -12.00
CA PRO A 449 -14.34 -21.48 -12.62
C PRO A 449 -15.57 -20.56 -12.50
N SER A 450 -16.62 -20.96 -11.75
CA SER A 450 -17.94 -20.31 -11.71
C SER A 450 -18.19 -19.36 -10.54
N ILE A 451 -17.18 -19.06 -9.71
CA ILE A 451 -17.33 -18.13 -8.57
C ILE A 451 -16.82 -16.75 -8.97
N GLU A 452 -17.68 -15.94 -9.61
CA GLU A 452 -17.38 -14.53 -9.88
C GLU A 452 -17.32 -13.70 -8.58
N TYR A 453 -16.31 -12.81 -8.53
CA TYR A 453 -15.74 -12.14 -7.37
C TYR A 453 -16.66 -11.13 -6.63
N ILE A 454 -16.60 -11.17 -5.29
CA ILE A 454 -16.70 -10.18 -4.17
C ILE A 454 -17.49 -8.84 -4.30
N GLU A 455 -17.81 -8.28 -5.48
CA GLU A 455 -18.50 -6.97 -5.61
C GLU A 455 -19.91 -6.94 -4.96
N GLU A 456 -20.62 -8.07 -4.92
CA GLU A 456 -21.99 -8.18 -4.40
C GLU A 456 -22.09 -8.18 -2.86
N MET A 457 -20.98 -8.32 -2.14
CA MET A 457 -20.96 -8.42 -0.67
C MET A 457 -21.03 -7.06 0.04
N LYS A 458 -20.65 -5.96 -0.63
CA LYS A 458 -20.54 -4.63 -0.02
C LYS A 458 -21.86 -4.07 0.56
N PRO A 459 -23.05 -4.27 -0.06
CA PRO A 459 -24.31 -3.79 0.50
C PRO A 459 -24.74 -4.55 1.76
N LEU A 460 -24.55 -5.87 1.80
CA LEU A 460 -24.90 -6.72 2.96
C LEU A 460 -23.97 -6.44 4.15
N LEU A 461 -22.67 -6.31 3.92
CA LEU A 461 -21.67 -5.99 4.94
C LEU A 461 -21.92 -4.64 5.62
N ASN A 462 -22.31 -3.62 4.86
CA ASN A 462 -22.66 -2.31 5.40
C ASN A 462 -23.94 -2.32 6.24
N GLN A 463 -24.84 -3.29 6.03
CA GLN A 463 -26.08 -3.43 6.78
C GLN A 463 -25.85 -4.17 8.10
N THR A 464 -25.01 -5.22 8.08
CA THR A 464 -24.62 -5.99 9.27
C THR A 464 -23.63 -5.23 10.17
N LEU A 465 -22.68 -4.47 9.62
CA LEU A 465 -21.78 -3.63 10.42
C LEU A 465 -22.52 -2.48 11.12
N LYS A 466 -23.59 -1.94 10.49
CA LYS A 466 -24.46 -0.93 11.13
C LYS A 466 -25.30 -1.47 12.28
N SER A 467 -25.64 -2.76 12.27
CA SER A 467 -26.42 -3.39 13.35
C SER A 467 -25.56 -3.94 14.50
N LEU A 468 -24.25 -4.05 14.29
CA LEU A 468 -23.27 -4.51 15.28
C LEU A 468 -22.66 -3.39 16.14
N ILE A 469 -22.93 -2.12 15.84
CA ILE A 469 -22.56 -1.01 16.74
C ILE A 469 -23.64 -0.93 17.83
N PRO A 470 -23.32 -1.23 19.10
CA PRO A 470 -24.28 -1.05 20.17
C PRO A 470 -24.57 0.45 20.31
N ASN A 471 -25.85 0.84 20.36
CA ASN A 471 -26.28 2.12 20.92
C ASN A 471 -26.02 2.13 22.44
N ASN A 472 -24.77 2.00 22.86
CA ASN A 472 -24.35 2.19 24.24
C ASN A 472 -23.77 3.60 24.40
N GLN A 473 -24.63 4.61 24.22
CA GLN A 473 -24.58 5.78 25.08
C GLN A 473 -25.52 5.52 26.25
N ARG A 474 -25.04 4.79 27.26
CA ARG A 474 -25.57 4.93 28.62
C ARG A 474 -24.63 5.86 29.39
N GLN A 475 -25.27 6.88 29.95
CA GLN A 475 -24.75 7.90 30.84
C GLN A 475 -23.74 7.32 31.84
N PHE A 476 -22.51 7.83 31.83
CA PHE A 476 -21.66 7.79 33.02
C PHE A 476 -22.13 8.94 33.93
N GLY A 477 -22.89 8.59 34.96
CA GLY A 477 -23.13 9.45 36.10
C GLY A 477 -21.82 9.66 36.87
N ALA A 478 -21.62 10.89 37.34
CA ALA A 478 -20.54 11.23 38.26
C ALA A 478 -20.64 10.38 39.55
N PRO A 479 -19.51 9.98 40.17
CA PRO A 479 -19.55 9.33 41.47
C PRO A 479 -19.89 10.36 42.57
N PRO A 480 -20.69 10.00 43.59
CA PRO A 480 -20.83 10.80 44.79
C PRO A 480 -19.66 10.53 45.75
N GLY A 481 -19.09 11.60 46.30
CA GLY A 481 -18.03 11.57 47.32
C GLY A 481 -16.85 12.44 46.95
#